data_AF-A0AAD1P1V5-F1
#
_entry.id   AF-A0AAD1P1V5-F1
#
_cell.length_a   1.000
_cell.length_b   1.000
_cell.length_c   1.000
_cell.angle_alpha   90.00
_cell.angle_beta   90.00
_cell.angle_gamma   90.00
#
_symmetry.space_group_name_H-M   'P 1'
#
loop_
_entity.id
_entity.type
_entity.pdbx_description
1 polymer ?
#
loop_
_entity_poly.entity_id
_entity_poly.type
_entity_poly.pdbx_seq_one_letter_code
_entity_poly.pdbx_strand_id
1 'polypeptide(L)'
;MPLKCPKCGSRNTVTETAGNIAKVTRDDRFLTSTSGYISPEQLPELLKEIIRAIQRLFGFLEQRERNNAPVLICKDCGYYERI
;
A
#
# COMPACT_ATOMS: atom_id res chain seq x y z
N MET A 1 -17.92 -4.38 -36.44
CA MET A 1 -19.37 -4.69 -36.38
C MET A 1 -19.84 -4.51 -34.95
N PRO A 2 -20.94 -3.79 -34.68
CA PRO A 2 -21.43 -3.65 -33.31
C PRO A 2 -21.92 -5.01 -32.78
N LEU A 3 -21.55 -5.31 -31.54
CA LEU A 3 -21.91 -6.56 -30.89
C LEU A 3 -23.42 -6.59 -30.57
N LYS A 4 -24.00 -7.78 -30.45
CA LYS A 4 -25.38 -7.91 -30.01
C LYS A 4 -25.43 -7.80 -28.49
N CYS A 5 -26.29 -6.94 -27.94
CA CYS A 5 -26.53 -6.89 -26.51
C CYS A 5 -27.05 -8.25 -26.02
N PRO A 6 -26.41 -8.89 -25.02
CA PRO A 6 -26.79 -10.22 -24.56
C PRO A 6 -28.13 -10.24 -23.79
N LYS A 7 -28.63 -9.08 -23.32
CA LYS A 7 -29.89 -8.99 -22.57
C LYS A 7 -31.11 -8.73 -23.45
N CYS A 8 -31.04 -7.74 -24.35
CA CYS A 8 -32.19 -7.31 -25.18
C CYS A 8 -32.02 -7.60 -26.67
N GLY A 9 -30.86 -8.09 -27.10
CA GLY A 9 -30.60 -8.41 -28.49
C GLY A 9 -30.40 -7.22 -29.44
N SER A 10 -30.40 -5.99 -28.93
CA SER A 10 -30.11 -4.79 -29.72
C SER A 10 -28.70 -4.84 -30.32
N ARG A 11 -28.55 -4.34 -31.56
CA ARG A 11 -27.24 -4.12 -32.22
C ARG A 11 -26.74 -2.69 -32.04
N ASN A 12 -27.46 -1.83 -31.31
CA ASN A 12 -27.01 -0.48 -30.98
C ASN A 12 -26.09 -0.53 -29.74
N THR A 13 -24.88 -1.07 -29.91
CA THR A 13 -23.87 -1.19 -28.84
C THR A 13 -22.60 -0.46 -29.23
N VAL A 14 -21.94 0.16 -28.25
CA VAL A 14 -20.60 0.74 -28.39
C VAL A 14 -19.61 -0.07 -27.55
N THR A 15 -18.38 -0.22 -28.05
CA THR A 15 -17.28 -0.85 -27.31
C THR A 15 -16.40 0.25 -26.74
N GLU A 16 -16.32 0.33 -25.42
CA GLU A 16 -15.54 1.32 -24.68
C GLU A 16 -14.80 0.64 -23.52
N THR A 17 -13.82 1.33 -22.96
CA THR A 17 -13.13 0.81 -21.76
C THR A 17 -14.06 0.92 -20.55
N ALA A 18 -13.94 -0.02 -19.60
CA ALA A 18 -14.75 0.00 -18.38
C ALA A 18 -14.58 1.31 -17.58
N GLY A 19 -13.40 1.93 -17.62
CA GLY A 19 -13.15 3.23 -16.99
C GLY A 19 -13.97 4.39 -17.59
N ASN A 20 -14.44 4.26 -18.83
CA ASN A 20 -15.27 5.27 -19.51
C ASN A 20 -16.77 5.05 -19.32
N ILE A 21 -17.20 4.01 -18.60
CA ILE A 21 -18.61 3.61 -18.54
C ILE A 21 -19.51 4.77 -18.06
N ALA A 22 -19.11 5.49 -17.01
CA ALA A 22 -19.84 6.64 -16.48
C ALA A 22 -20.03 7.75 -17.52
N LYS A 23 -19.00 8.01 -18.34
CA LYS A 23 -19.03 9.02 -19.41
C LYS A 23 -19.97 8.62 -20.55
N VAL A 24 -19.96 7.33 -20.89
CA VAL A 24 -20.74 6.76 -22.00
C VAL A 24 -22.22 6.62 -21.63
N THR A 25 -22.51 6.19 -20.40
CA THR A 25 -23.89 5.99 -19.91
C THR A 25 -24.48 7.25 -19.27
N ARG A 26 -23.65 8.27 -18.99
CA ARG A 26 -24.01 9.47 -18.20
C ARG A 26 -24.62 9.12 -16.83
N ASP A 27 -24.21 7.98 -16.28
CA ASP A 27 -24.74 7.43 -15.05
C ASP A 27 -23.72 7.69 -13.93
N ASP A 28 -24.15 8.44 -12.93
CA ASP A 28 -23.38 8.89 -11.77
C ASP A 28 -23.21 7.80 -10.70
N ARG A 29 -23.89 6.66 -10.85
CA ARG A 29 -23.72 5.49 -9.96
C ARG A 29 -22.41 4.76 -10.19
N PHE A 30 -21.74 5.00 -11.32
CA PHE A 30 -20.41 4.45 -11.56
C PHE A 30 -19.36 5.32 -10.88
N LEU A 31 -18.61 4.72 -9.97
CA LEU A 31 -17.48 5.39 -9.31
C LEU A 31 -16.46 5.84 -10.36
N THR A 32 -16.39 7.15 -10.59
CA THR A 32 -15.38 7.80 -11.45
C THR A 32 -14.15 8.23 -10.66
N SER A 33 -14.15 8.05 -9.34
CA SER A 33 -12.98 8.31 -8.51
C SER A 33 -11.86 7.38 -8.96
N THR A 34 -10.79 7.95 -9.50
CA THR A 34 -9.53 7.23 -9.65
C THR A 34 -9.19 6.69 -8.26
N SER A 35 -9.25 5.37 -8.11
CA SER A 35 -8.79 4.67 -6.92
C SER A 35 -7.28 4.93 -6.80
N GLY A 36 -6.91 6.09 -6.26
CA GLY A 36 -5.56 6.64 -6.12
C GLY A 36 -4.56 6.05 -7.10
N TYR A 37 -4.68 6.35 -8.40
CA TYR A 37 -3.76 5.80 -9.39
C TYR A 37 -2.34 6.26 -9.06
N ILE A 38 -1.52 5.34 -8.55
CA ILE A 38 -0.09 5.57 -8.34
C ILE A 38 0.57 5.36 -9.69
N SER A 39 1.22 6.41 -10.22
CA SER A 39 1.90 6.28 -11.49
C SER A 39 3.07 5.28 -11.36
N PRO A 40 3.33 4.45 -12.39
CA PRO A 40 4.43 3.48 -12.36
C PRO A 40 5.79 4.13 -12.05
N GLU A 41 5.98 5.40 -12.44
CA GLU A 41 7.19 6.17 -12.19
C GLU A 41 7.35 6.54 -10.70
N GLN A 42 6.25 6.67 -9.95
CA GLN A 42 6.25 7.00 -8.52
C GLN A 42 6.40 5.76 -7.62
N LEU A 43 6.07 4.58 -8.14
CA LEU A 43 6.09 3.33 -7.38
C LEU A 43 7.47 2.99 -6.79
N PRO A 44 8.61 3.12 -7.51
CA PRO A 44 9.91 2.81 -6.96
C PRO A 44 10.29 3.69 -5.76
N GLU A 45 9.95 4.98 -5.82
CA GLU A 45 10.29 5.91 -4.73
C GLU A 45 9.43 5.65 -3.50
N LEU A 46 8.14 5.37 -3.70
CA LEU A 46 7.24 4.96 -2.61
C LEU A 46 7.74 3.69 -1.92
N LEU A 47 8.15 2.68 -2.70
CA LEU A 47 8.68 1.42 -2.15
C LEU A 47 9.97 1.64 -1.34
N LYS A 48 10.88 2.52 -1.80
CA LYS A 48 12.08 2.86 -1.03
C LYS A 48 11.75 3.46 0.32
N GLU A 49 10.80 4.39 0.36
CA GLU A 49 10.40 5.04 1.61
C GLU A 49 9.73 4.05 2.58
N ILE A 50 8.90 3.13 2.07
CA ILE A 50 8.33 2.06 2.88
C ILE A 50 9.42 1.17 3.47
N ILE A 51 10.40 0.74 2.66
CA ILE A 51 11.52 -0.09 3.12
C ILE A 51 12.35 0.65 4.18
N ARG A 52 12.66 1.93 3.97
CA ARG A 52 13.38 2.76 4.95
C ARG A 52 12.63 2.87 6.27
N ALA A 53 11.31 3.07 6.23
CA ALA A 53 10.48 3.14 7.43
C ALA A 53 10.51 1.81 8.20
N ILE A 54 10.40 0.69 7.50
CA ILE A 54 10.47 -0.65 8.09
C ILE A 54 11.85 -0.89 8.74
N GLN A 55 12.94 -0.56 8.07
CA GLN A 55 14.30 -0.70 8.62
C GLN A 55 14.49 0.13 9.90
N ARG A 56 14.00 1.37 9.91
CA ARG A 56 14.04 2.22 11.11
C ARG A 56 13.24 1.62 12.27
N LEU A 57 12.06 1.06 11.98
CA LEU A 57 11.24 0.41 12.98
C LEU A 57 11.96 -0.80 13.60
N PHE A 58 12.54 -1.67 12.79
CA PHE A 58 13.28 -2.83 13.30
C PHE A 58 14.51 -2.42 14.11
N GLY A 59 15.28 -1.43 13.64
CA GLY A 59 16.42 -0.90 14.40
C GLY A 59 16.00 -0.32 15.75
N PHE A 60 14.85 0.37 15.81
CA PHE A 60 14.28 0.84 17.06
C PHE A 60 13.88 -0.31 18.01
N LEU A 61 13.23 -1.35 17.48
CA LEU A 61 12.84 -2.52 18.27
C LEU A 61 14.06 -3.26 18.83
N GLU A 62 15.11 -3.47 18.03
CA GLU A 62 16.35 -4.12 18.47
C GLU A 62 17.05 -3.31 19.57
N GLN A 63 17.13 -1.98 19.42
CA GLN A 63 17.67 -1.12 20.48
C GLN A 63 16.85 -1.19 21.76
N ARG A 64 15.52 -1.23 21.64
CA ARG A 64 14.62 -1.37 22.79
C ARG A 64 14.83 -2.70 23.50
N GLU A 65 15.02 -3.80 22.77
CA GLU A 65 15.37 -5.10 23.37
C GLU A 65 16.73 -5.04 24.07
N ARG A 66 17.77 -4.51 23.41
CA ARG A 66 19.11 -4.35 24.02
C ARG A 66 19.10 -3.50 25.29
N ASN A 67 18.28 -2.45 25.32
CA ASN A 67 18.18 -1.55 26.48
C ASN A 67 17.39 -2.17 27.64
N ASN A 68 16.48 -3.11 27.35
CA ASN A 68 15.71 -3.83 28.35
C ASN A 68 16.34 -5.18 28.75
N ALA A 69 17.48 -5.53 28.17
CA ALA A 69 18.20 -6.75 28.52
C ALA A 69 18.61 -6.71 30.01
N PRO A 70 18.45 -7.82 30.75
CA PRO A 70 18.87 -7.88 32.14
C PRO A 70 20.39 -7.67 32.25
N VAL A 71 20.80 -6.88 33.23
CA VAL A 71 22.21 -6.58 33.51
C VAL A 71 22.50 -6.98 34.95
N LEU A 72 23.53 -7.80 35.15
CA LEU A 72 24.09 -8.06 36.47
C LEU A 72 24.93 -6.84 36.86
N ILE A 73 24.70 -6.26 38.04
CA ILE A 73 25.49 -5.13 38.55
C ILE A 73 26.00 -5.48 39.95
N CYS A 74 27.31 -5.43 40.14
CA CYS A 74 27.95 -5.55 41.44
C CYS A 74 27.79 -4.25 42.23
N LYS A 75 27.13 -4.31 43.39
CA LYS A 75 26.89 -3.13 44.24
C LYS A 75 28.14 -2.64 44.99
N ASP A 76 29.15 -3.49 45.14
CA ASP A 76 30.35 -3.18 45.93
C ASP A 76 31.46 -2.53 45.09
N CYS A 77 31.67 -3.00 43.85
CA CYS A 77 32.72 -2.48 42.96
C CYS A 77 32.20 -1.80 41.68
N GLY A 78 30.89 -1.82 41.43
CA GLY A 78 30.29 -1.18 40.26
C GLY A 78 30.49 -1.91 38.93
N TYR A 79 31.11 -3.10 38.93
CA TYR A 79 31.22 -3.95 37.74
C TYR A 79 29.82 -4.34 37.22
N TYR A 80 29.63 -4.36 35.90
CA TYR A 80 28.38 -4.82 35.29
C TYR A 80 28.62 -5.68 34.05
N GLU A 81 27.71 -6.62 33.82
CA GLU A 81 27.68 -7.45 32.60
C GLU A 81 26.24 -7.74 32.15
N ARG A 82 26.04 -7.91 30.84
CA ARG A 82 24.73 -8.28 30.27
C ARG A 82 24.51 -9.79 30.42
N ILE A 83 23.30 -10.19 30.82
CA ILE A 83 22.86 -11.59 30.95
C ILE A 83 22.08 -12.00 29.69
#